data_AF-I1DXE7-F1
#
_entry.id   AF-I1DXE7-F1
#
_cell.length_a   1.000
_cell.length_b   1.000
_cell.length_c   1.000
_cell.angle_alpha   90.00
_cell.angle_beta   90.00
_cell.angle_gamma   90.00
#
_symmetry.space_group_name_H-M   'P 1'
#
loop_
_entity.id
_entity.type
_entity.pdbx_description
1 polymer ?
#
loop_
_entity_poly.entity_id
_entity_poly.type
_entity_poly.pdbx_seq_one_letter_code
_entity_poly.pdbx_strand_id
1 'polypeptide(L)' 'MQWSGIGKVVDIEDAFLLVGAIDGIAPLPKRCLSQEQISLIKSWAGSKLVSEL' A
#
# COMPACT_ATOMS: atom_id res chain seq x y z
N MET A 1 6.48 5.93 10.41
CA MET A 1 5.63 6.32 9.27
C MET A 1 4.17 6.31 9.73
N GLN A 2 3.42 7.39 9.54
CA GLN A 2 1.98 7.44 9.85
C GLN A 2 1.17 7.26 8.56
N TRP A 3 0.00 6.62 8.63
CA TRP A 3 -0.86 6.36 7.46
C TRP A 3 -1.25 7.63 6.68
N SER A 4 -1.43 8.75 7.37
CA SER A 4 -1.71 10.07 6.78
C SER A 4 -0.57 10.61 5.90
N GLY A 5 0.67 10.18 6.16
CA GLY A 5 1.86 10.60 5.41
C GLY A 5 2.14 9.78 4.16
N ILE A 6 1.32 8.78 3.83
CA ILE A 6 1.48 7.95 2.64
C ILE A 6 0.95 8.71 1.42
N GLY A 7 1.84 8.96 0.46
CA GLY A 7 1.54 9.64 -0.80
C GLY A 7 1.12 8.66 -1.91
N LYS A 8 1.74 7.48 -1.96
CA LYS A 8 1.50 6.48 -3.01
C LYS A 8 1.50 5.07 -2.42
N VAL A 9 0.66 4.20 -2.96
CA VAL A 9 0.66 2.76 -2.69
C VAL A 9 0.90 2.03 -4.00
N VAL A 10 1.97 1.24 -4.06
CA VAL A 10 2.24 0.38 -5.23
C VAL A 10 1.74 -1.02 -4.92
N ASP A 11 0.83 -1.54 -5.75
CA ASP A 11 0.40 -2.94 -5.71
C ASP A 11 1.35 -3.77 -6.56
N ILE A 12 2.17 -4.61 -5.93
CA ILE A 12 3.05 -5.59 -6.58
C ILE A 12 2.62 -7.00 -6.18
N GLU A 13 3.06 -8.04 -6.90
CA GLU A 13 2.57 -9.42 -6.74
C GLU A 13 2.40 -9.84 -5.25
N ASP A 14 3.47 -9.77 -4.45
CA ASP A 14 3.50 -10.29 -3.09
C ASP A 14 3.32 -9.26 -1.96
N ALA A 15 3.26 -7.97 -2.28
CA ALA A 15 3.27 -6.91 -1.27
C ALA A 15 2.58 -5.63 -1.74
N PHE A 16 2.23 -4.78 -0.80
CA PHE A 16 2.00 -3.36 -1.06
C PHE A 16 3.23 -2.56 -0.67
N LEU A 17 3.71 -1.68 -1.53
CA LEU A 17 4.75 -0.71 -1.17
C LEU A 17 4.08 0.61 -0.76
N LEU A 18 4.17 0.95 0.52
CA LEU A 18 3.68 2.22 1.04
C LEU A 18 4.79 3.26 0.90
N VAL A 19 4.60 4.24 0.02
CA VAL A 19 5.59 5.28 -0.26
C VAL A 19 5.13 6.60 0.38
N GLY A 20 5.99 7.18 1.21
CA GLY A 20 5.72 8.45 1.88
C GLY A 20 5.64 9.60 0.89
N ALA A 21 4.88 10.65 1.23
CA ALA A 21 4.78 11.85 0.41
C ALA A 21 6.09 12.69 0.39
N ILE A 22 6.91 12.56 1.44
CA ILE A 22 8.18 13.29 1.60
C ILE A 22 9.34 12.30 1.49
N ASP A 23 9.34 11.28 2.36
CA ASP A 23 10.37 10.25 2.42
C ASP A 23 9.84 8.92 2.98
N GLY A 24 10.63 7.86 2.78
CA GLY A 24 10.38 6.53 3.35
C GLY A 24 9.54 5.61 2.46
N ILE A 25 9.91 4.32 2.49
CA ILE A 25 9.18 3.23 1.85
C ILE A 25 9.01 2.13 2.89
N ALA A 26 7.79 1.64 3.05
CA ALA A 26 7.48 0.51 3.91
C ALA A 26 6.82 -0.61 3.10
N PRO A 27 7.44 -1.80 2.99
CA PRO A 27 6.81 -2.94 2.37
C PRO A 27 5.79 -3.56 3.34
N LEU A 28 4.62 -3.91 2.80
CA LEU A 28 3.56 -4.60 3.52
C LEU A 28 3.25 -5.94 2.81
N PRO A 29 3.84 -7.06 3.28
CA PRO A 29 3.67 -8.36 2.63
C PRO A 29 2.23 -8.86 2.69
N LYS A 30 1.65 -9.23 1.54
CA LYS A 30 0.27 -9.72 1.44
C LYS A 30 0.06 -11.04 2.18
N ARG A 31 1.10 -11.88 2.28
CA ARG A 31 1.06 -13.15 3.04
C ARG A 31 0.74 -12.97 4.53
N CYS A 32 0.93 -11.78 5.07
CA CYS A 32 0.64 -11.45 6.47
C CYS A 32 -0.79 -10.92 6.67
N LEU A 33 -1.58 -10.83 5.60
CA LEU A 33 -2.89 -10.19 5.59
C LEU A 33 -3.98 -11.15 5.14
N SER A 34 -5.17 -11.01 5.70
CA SER A 34 -6.37 -11.67 5.18
C SER A 34 -6.86 -10.99 3.89
N GLN A 35 -7.69 -11.68 3.12
CA GLN A 35 -8.32 -11.11 1.92
C GLN A 35 -9.18 -9.86 2.23
N GLU A 36 -9.82 -9.83 3.40
CA GLU A 36 -10.55 -8.63 3.86
C GLU A 36 -9.61 -7.46 4.11
N GLN A 37 -8.46 -7.68 4.78
CA GLN A 37 -7.47 -6.63 5.03
C GLN A 37 -6.85 -6.11 3.72
N ILE A 38 -6.58 -7.01 2.77
CA ILE A 38 -6.12 -6.64 1.43
C ILE A 38 -7.15 -5.74 0.74
N SER A 39 -8.43 -6.11 0.79
CA SER A 39 -9.52 -5.31 0.22
C SER A 39 -9.66 -3.95 0.88
N LEU A 40 -9.52 -3.88 2.20
CA LEU A 40 -9.52 -2.63 2.96
C LEU A 40 -8.36 -1.71 2.56
N ILE A 41 -7.15 -2.25 2.38
CA ILE A 41 -5.99 -1.47 1.93
C ILE A 41 -6.22 -0.93 0.52
N LYS A 42 -6.72 -1.76 -0.40
CA LYS A 42 -7.03 -1.30 -1.78
C LYS A 42 -8.08 -0.20 -1.78
N SER A 43 -9.14 -0.36 -0.99
CA SER A 43 -10.20 0.64 -0.85
C SER A 43 -9.69 1.96 -0.22
N TRP A 44 -8.91 1.86 0.86
CA TRP A 44 -8.28 3.01 1.52
C TRP A 44 -7.28 3.73 0.61
N ALA A 45 -6.47 2.97 -0.14
CA ALA A 45 -5.47 3.51 -1.05
C ALA A 45 -6.13 4.30 -2.18
N GLY A 46 -7.29 3.86 -2.69
CA GLY A 46 -8.13 4.61 -3.62
C GLY A 46 -7.34 5.25 -4.75
N SER A 47 -7.34 6.59 -4.82
CA SER A 47 -6.63 7.38 -5.83
C SER A 47 -5.10 7.37 -5.72
N LYS A 48 -4.55 6.83 -4.63
CA LYS A 48 -3.11 6.67 -4.39
C LYS A 48 -2.58 5.32 -4.88
N LEU A 49 -3.48 4.40 -5.23
CA LEU A 49 -3.12 3.06 -5.68
C LEU A 49 -2.61 3.12 -7.12
N VAL A 50 -1.39 2.63 -7.33
CA VAL A 50 -0.79 2.46 -8.64
C VAL A 50 -0.49 0.97 -8.81
N SER A 51 -1.08 0.34 -9.80
CA SER A 51 -0.67 -0.99 -10.26
C SER A 51 0.51 -0.79 -11.19
N GLU A 52 1.65 -1.40 -10.91
CA GLU A 52 2.67 -1.56 -11.95
C GLU A 52 2.22 -2.68 -12.91
N LEU A 53 2.53 -2.47 -14.20
CA LEU A 53 2.30 -3.37 -15.33
C LEU A 53 3.35 -4.47 -15.36
#